data_AF-A0A087GVP7-F1
#
_entry.id   AF-A0A087GVP7-F1
#
_cell.length_a   1.000
_cell.length_b   1.000
_cell.length_c   1.000
_cell.angle_alpha   90.00
_cell.angle_beta   90.00
_cell.angle_gamma   90.00
#
_symmetry.space_group_name_H-M   'P 1'
#
loop_
_entity.id
_entity.type
_entity.pdbx_description
1 polymer ?
#
loop_
_entity_poly.entity_id
_entity_poly.type
_entity_poly.pdbx_seq_one_letter_code
_entity_poly.pdbx_strand_id
1 'polypeptide(L)'
;MKTVTGGVIATKPISLPKAAKLLSGFVSSENGATQDVDAYLRRASVAFTELKSLHVELKETRVCSDVTHEHATDRVGKALGDVESIVSLKRK
;
A
#
# COMPACT_ATOMS: atom_id res chain seq x y z
N MET A 1 40.38 -9.11 9.45
CA MET A 1 39.42 -9.55 8.41
C MET A 1 40.14 -9.68 7.08
N LYS A 2 39.82 -10.68 6.25
CA LYS A 2 40.33 -10.77 4.88
C LYS A 2 39.35 -10.04 3.96
N THR A 3 39.84 -9.25 3.01
CA THR A 3 38.97 -8.55 2.05
C THR A 3 38.40 -9.56 1.07
N VAL A 4 37.07 -9.69 1.03
CA VAL A 4 36.39 -10.44 -0.03
C VAL A 4 36.08 -9.48 -1.15
N THR A 5 36.53 -9.79 -2.36
CA THR A 5 36.19 -9.06 -3.58
C THR A 5 35.15 -9.86 -4.38
N GLY A 6 34.22 -9.15 -5.02
CA GLY A 6 33.16 -9.75 -5.82
C GLY A 6 32.65 -8.77 -6.87
N GLY A 7 32.10 -9.30 -7.96
CA GLY A 7 31.51 -8.54 -9.06
C GLY A 7 30.05 -8.93 -9.30
N VAL A 8 29.28 -8.03 -9.91
CA VAL A 8 27.89 -8.29 -10.28
C VAL A 8 27.85 -9.09 -11.58
N ILE A 9 27.34 -10.32 -11.52
CA ILE A 9 27.21 -11.20 -12.70
C ILE A 9 25.84 -11.08 -13.39
N ALA A 10 24.80 -10.65 -12.67
CA ALA A 10 23.45 -10.45 -13.19
C ALA A 10 22.62 -9.57 -12.23
N THR A 11 21.64 -8.85 -12.76
CA THR A 11 20.65 -8.09 -11.97
C THR A 11 19.26 -8.28 -12.55
N LYS A 12 18.24 -8.27 -11.68
CA LYS A 12 16.84 -8.30 -12.08
C LYS A 12 16.04 -7.29 -11.25
N PRO A 13 15.20 -6.44 -11.86
CA PRO A 13 14.31 -5.56 -11.13
C PRO A 13 13.35 -6.35 -10.22
N ILE A 14 13.07 -5.81 -9.03
CA ILE A 14 12.07 -6.34 -8.11
C ILE A 14 11.07 -5.25 -7.74
N SER A 15 9.86 -5.66 -7.34
CA SER A 15 8.85 -4.71 -6.87
C SER A 15 9.25 -4.10 -5.53
N LEU A 16 8.81 -2.87 -5.28
CA LEU A 16 9.10 -2.16 -4.05
C LEU A 16 8.58 -2.89 -2.78
N PRO A 17 7.34 -3.43 -2.74
CA PRO A 17 6.90 -4.24 -1.60
C PRO A 17 7.79 -5.46 -1.34
N LYS A 18 8.32 -6.08 -2.42
CA LYS A 18 9.24 -7.21 -2.30
C LYS A 18 10.59 -6.77 -1.74
N ALA A 19 11.12 -5.63 -2.18
CA ALA A 19 12.35 -5.06 -1.65
C ALA A 19 12.23 -4.75 -0.16
N ALA A 20 11.15 -4.08 0.27
CA ALA A 20 10.90 -3.77 1.67
C ALA A 20 10.83 -5.04 2.53
N LYS A 21 10.15 -6.09 2.06
CA LYS A 21 10.06 -7.39 2.77
C LYS A 21 11.40 -8.10 2.88
N LEU A 22 12.23 -8.08 1.83
CA LEU A 22 13.55 -8.70 1.86
C LEU A 22 14.47 -7.99 2.86
N LEU A 23 14.47 -6.65 2.84
CA LEU A 23 15.29 -5.85 3.74
C LEU A 23 14.86 -6.04 5.20
N SER A 24 13.55 -5.98 5.49
CA SER A 24 13.06 -6.17 6.87
C SER A 24 13.38 -7.57 7.42
N GLY A 25 13.31 -8.60 6.57
CA GLY A 25 13.72 -9.95 6.92
C GLY A 25 15.21 -10.05 7.24
N PHE A 26 16.07 -9.44 6.40
CA PHE A 26 17.51 -9.41 6.60
C PHE A 26 17.91 -8.69 7.90
N VAL A 27 17.26 -7.56 8.22
CA VAL A 27 17.50 -6.82 9.47
C VAL A 27 17.06 -7.61 10.71
N SER A 28 16.02 -8.43 10.59
CA SER A 28 15.54 -9.25 11.70
C SER A 28 16.38 -10.50 11.95
N SER A 29 17.23 -10.87 11.00
CA SER A 29 18.11 -12.05 11.08
C SER A 29 19.47 -11.72 11.70
N GLU A 30 20.15 -12.74 12.22
CA GLU A 30 21.55 -12.62 12.62
C GLU A 30 22.43 -12.47 11.36
N ASN A 31 22.87 -11.23 11.09
CA ASN A 31 23.55 -10.85 9.85
C ASN A 31 25.03 -10.46 10.05
N GLY A 32 25.54 -10.52 11.29
CA GLY A 32 26.94 -10.23 11.62
C GLY A 32 27.37 -8.77 11.41
N ALA A 33 26.42 -7.83 11.26
CA ALA A 33 26.73 -6.41 11.11
C ALA A 33 27.32 -5.81 12.40
N THR A 34 28.23 -4.84 12.25
CA THR A 34 28.64 -4.01 13.38
C THR A 34 27.49 -3.10 13.83
N GLN A 35 27.56 -2.56 15.04
CA GLN A 35 26.50 -1.73 15.62
C GLN A 35 26.10 -0.54 14.71
N ASP A 36 27.08 0.15 14.13
CA ASP A 36 26.81 1.29 13.24
C ASP A 36 26.11 0.86 11.94
N VAL A 37 26.50 -0.30 11.41
CA VAL A 37 25.88 -0.89 10.21
C VAL A 37 24.47 -1.37 10.53
N ASP A 38 24.24 -2.01 11.68
CA ASP A 38 22.90 -2.41 12.11
C ASP A 38 21.97 -1.20 12.26
N ALA A 39 22.45 -0.11 12.88
CA ALA A 39 21.69 1.13 13.01
C ALA A 39 21.33 1.72 11.63
N TYR A 40 22.26 1.68 10.66
CA TYR A 40 21.98 2.08 9.28
C TYR A 40 20.93 1.18 8.62
N LEU A 41 21.07 -0.14 8.74
CA LEU A 41 20.15 -1.11 8.15
C LEU A 41 18.73 -0.96 8.70
N ARG A 42 18.59 -0.72 10.02
CA ARG A 42 17.29 -0.42 10.65
C ARG A 42 16.65 0.84 10.06
N ARG A 43 17.40 1.94 9.94
CA ARG A 43 16.90 3.17 9.31
C ARG A 43 16.48 2.94 7.86
N ALA A 44 17.27 2.19 7.09
CA ALA A 44 16.93 1.83 5.72
C ALA A 44 15.64 0.99 5.64
N SER A 45 15.47 0.01 6.54
CA SER A 45 14.26 -0.80 6.59
C SER A 45 13.00 0.02 6.88
N VAL A 46 13.10 1.03 7.76
CA VAL A 46 12.00 1.97 8.04
C VAL A 46 11.68 2.79 6.79
N ALA A 47 12.69 3.40 6.15
CA ALA A 47 12.50 4.19 4.93
C ALA A 47 11.85 3.38 3.79
N PHE A 48 12.21 2.10 3.62
CA PHE A 48 11.57 1.24 2.62
C PHE A 48 10.11 0.91 2.95
N THR A 49 9.77 0.85 4.24
CA THR A 49 8.39 0.65 4.69
C THR A 49 7.54 1.88 4.40
N GLU A 50 8.07 3.07 4.67
CA GLU A 50 7.44 4.35 4.32
C GLU A 50 7.27 4.47 2.80
N LEU A 51 8.32 4.18 2.03
CA LEU A 51 8.29 4.23 0.57
C LEU A 51 7.24 3.26 0.00
N LYS A 52 7.11 2.06 0.58
CA LYS A 52 6.04 1.11 0.23
C LYS A 52 4.65 1.71 0.46
N SER A 53 4.45 2.42 1.58
CA SER A 53 3.17 3.07 1.90
C SER A 53 2.84 4.15 0.87
N LEU A 54 3.79 5.04 0.57
CA LEU A 54 3.63 6.10 -0.43
C LEU A 54 3.32 5.53 -1.83
N HIS A 55 3.94 4.41 -2.19
CA HIS A 55 3.67 3.75 -3.47
C HIS A 55 2.24 3.23 -3.58
N VAL A 56 1.67 2.72 -2.48
CA VAL A 56 0.27 2.27 -2.43
C VAL A 56 -0.66 3.47 -2.54
N GLU A 57 -0.41 4.52 -1.75
CA GLU A 57 -1.19 5.77 -1.77
C GLU A 57 -1.24 6.36 -3.18
N LEU A 58 -0.10 6.53 -3.85
CA LEU A 58 -0.03 7.07 -5.21
C LEU A 58 -0.77 6.20 -6.24
N LYS A 59 -0.81 4.89 -6.03
CA LYS A 59 -1.57 3.98 -6.91
C LYS A 59 -3.07 4.19 -6.72
N GLU A 60 -3.53 4.36 -5.48
CA GLU A 60 -4.93 4.61 -5.15
C GLU A 60 -5.39 6.00 -5.64
N THR A 61 -4.54 7.04 -5.52
CA THR A 61 -4.87 8.39 -6.02
C THR A 61 -5.07 8.42 -7.53
N ARG A 62 -4.26 7.66 -8.28
CA ARG A 62 -4.38 7.56 -9.74
C ARG A 62 -5.64 6.83 -10.20
N VAL A 63 -6.16 5.90 -9.40
CA VAL A 63 -7.42 5.20 -9.69
C VAL A 63 -8.62 6.13 -9.46
N CYS A 64 -8.55 7.04 -8.50
CA CYS A 64 -9.64 7.99 -8.20
C CYS A 64 -9.78 9.11 -9.24
N SER A 65 -8.69 9.47 -9.93
CA SER A 65 -8.71 10.52 -10.97
C SER A 65 -9.28 10.10 -12.33
N ASP A 66 -9.64 8.83 -12.51
CA ASP A 66 -10.24 8.27 -13.74
C ASP A 66 -11.74 7.99 -13.55
N VAL A 67 -12.45 8.88 -12.84
CA VAL A 67 -13.91 8.93 -12.86
C VAL A 67 -14.31 9.99 -13.87
N THR A 68 -14.72 9.51 -15.04
CA THR A 68 -15.36 10.27 -16.11
C THR A 68 -16.39 11.26 -15.56
N HIS A 69 -16.28 12.51 -16.01
CA HIS A 69 -17.32 13.52 -15.87
C HIS A 69 -18.57 13.07 -16.65
N GLU A 70 -19.54 12.48 -15.98
CA GLU A 70 -20.86 12.19 -16.57
C GLU A 70 -21.83 13.33 -16.27
N HIS A 71 -22.45 13.82 -17.33
CA HIS A 71 -23.22 15.05 -17.43
C HIS A 71 -24.38 15.15 -16.43
N ALA A 72 -24.47 16.30 -15.76
CA ALA A 72 -25.70 16.78 -15.18
C ALA A 72 -26.62 17.37 -16.27
N THR A 73 -27.87 16.89 -16.36
CA THR A 73 -29.00 17.64 -16.94
C THR A 73 -30.29 17.40 -16.15
N ASP A 74 -30.66 18.43 -15.38
CA ASP A 74 -31.97 19.05 -15.12
C ASP A 74 -33.32 18.26 -15.19
N ARG A 75 -34.06 18.41 -14.07
CA ARG A 75 -35.49 18.78 -13.88
C ARG A 75 -36.65 17.76 -13.98
N VAL A 76 -37.28 17.61 -12.79
CA VAL A 76 -38.73 17.71 -12.47
C VAL A 76 -39.71 16.81 -13.25
N GLY A 77 -40.20 15.77 -12.56
CA GLY A 77 -41.37 14.98 -12.97
C GLY A 77 -41.90 14.13 -11.81
N LYS A 78 -43.08 14.51 -11.32
CA LYS A 78 -43.87 14.00 -10.17
C LYS A 78 -44.61 12.69 -10.49
N ALA A 79 -44.58 11.69 -9.60
CA ALA A 79 -45.67 10.73 -9.30
C ALA A 79 -45.20 9.74 -8.19
N LEU A 80 -45.73 9.82 -6.97
CA LEU A 80 -46.91 9.09 -6.46
C LEU A 80 -46.65 7.61 -6.16
N GLY A 81 -46.59 7.30 -4.87
CA GLY A 81 -47.18 6.08 -4.31
C GLY A 81 -46.19 5.08 -3.72
N ASP A 82 -45.84 5.25 -2.45
CA ASP A 82 -45.60 4.09 -1.59
C ASP A 82 -46.35 4.29 -0.27
N VAL A 83 -47.36 3.45 -0.13
CA VAL A 83 -48.41 3.46 0.88
C VAL A 83 -47.83 2.82 2.14
N GLU A 84 -47.94 3.53 3.26
CA GLU A 84 -47.81 2.95 4.60
C GLU A 84 -48.74 1.74 4.78
N SER A 85 -48.34 0.85 5.71
CA SER A 85 -48.94 -0.44 6.07
C SER A 85 -48.22 -1.58 5.34
N ILE A 86 -47.66 -2.59 5.99
CA ILE A 86 -48.26 -3.39 7.07
C ILE A 86 -47.14 -4.02 7.93
N VAL A 87 -47.12 -3.67 9.22
CA VAL A 87 -46.89 -4.53 10.40
C VAL A 87 -45.77 -5.59 10.36
N SER A 88 -44.76 -5.42 11.22
CA SER A 88 -44.29 -6.52 12.09
C SER A 88 -43.54 -6.01 13.31
N LEU A 89 -44.35 -5.69 14.33
CA LEU A 89 -43.98 -5.58 15.72
C LEU A 89 -43.97 -7.00 16.33
N LYS A 90 -42.81 -7.55 16.67
CA LYS A 90 -42.71 -8.53 17.77
C LYS A 90 -41.31 -8.53 18.37
N ARG A 91 -41.17 -7.78 19.46
CA ARG A 91 -40.12 -8.00 20.47
C ARG A 91 -40.33 -9.39 21.09
N LYS A 92 -39.23 -10.05 21.41
CA LYS A 92 -39.18 -11.02 22.50
C LYS A 92 -37.96 -10.67 23.35
#